data_AF-A0A537W4N2-F1
#
_entry.id   AF-A0A537W4N2-F1
#
_cell.length_a   1.000
_cell.length_b   1.000
_cell.length_c   1.000
_cell.angle_alpha   90.00
_cell.angle_beta   90.00
_cell.angle_gamma   90.00
#
_symmetry.space_group_name_H-M   'P 1'
#
loop_
_entity.id
_entity.type
_entity.pdbx_description
1 polymer ?
#
loop_
_entity_poly.entity_id
_entity_poly.type
_entity_poly.pdbx_seq_one_letter_code
_entity_poly.pdbx_strand_id
1 'polypeptide(L)'
;MPSASEIREQTAQELERRKRLAVPAFAGGVLYLLSAVTIAAVLKSAPTVGLLQGLEPALRGEANPRVSPRASEVKFISHHAFGLIAGSTLAAIAIGALTLVLLLLADATRFRRPGMWPGARPLVLYGGIAFAVVSLGHQVVGAVETHKFAVGHDFSNHAVDQALTKGTLNVIVVYLALIAAVALAGGTIIVSMNAQRVGLIPRWMGILGIFTGVLIFLPIGGAQLQVVPAFWLVMLGILLMGRWSKGDPPAWAAGEARPWPSQAQLRAERESGKPAGNGRPPASKPAADVTPAPAQPASGGSSRRRRRKRKARG
;
A
#
# COMPACT_ATOMS: atom_id res chain seq x y z
N MET A 1 32.18 -8.82 -12.59
CA MET A 1 31.06 -7.97 -13.06
C MET A 1 30.47 -8.64 -14.29
N PRO A 2 29.15 -8.57 -14.52
CA PRO A 2 28.54 -9.15 -15.70
C PRO A 2 29.07 -8.49 -16.98
N SER A 3 29.22 -9.29 -18.02
CA SER A 3 29.65 -8.86 -19.35
C SER A 3 28.54 -8.09 -20.07
N ALA A 4 28.92 -7.28 -21.07
CA ALA A 4 27.95 -6.51 -21.86
C ALA A 4 26.95 -7.37 -22.63
N SER A 5 27.30 -8.62 -22.97
CA SER A 5 26.37 -9.60 -23.54
C SER A 5 25.35 -10.08 -22.51
N GLU A 6 25.79 -10.44 -21.30
CA GLU A 6 24.89 -10.88 -20.21
C GLU A 6 23.91 -9.77 -19.80
N ILE A 7 24.38 -8.51 -19.72
CA ILE A 7 23.50 -7.37 -19.40
C ILE A 7 22.42 -7.19 -20.47
N ARG A 8 22.78 -7.32 -21.76
CA ARG A 8 21.82 -7.20 -22.87
C ARG A 8 20.80 -8.33 -22.86
N GLU A 9 21.25 -9.56 -22.64
CA GLU A 9 20.38 -10.73 -22.54
C GLU A 9 19.39 -10.59 -21.36
N GLN A 10 19.90 -10.25 -20.17
CA GLN A 10 19.09 -10.02 -18.98
C GLN A 10 18.06 -8.91 -19.20
N THR A 11 18.46 -7.80 -19.82
CA THR A 11 17.54 -6.68 -20.08
C THR A 11 16.45 -7.06 -21.08
N ALA A 12 16.77 -7.88 -22.09
CA ALA A 12 15.78 -8.40 -23.03
C ALA A 12 14.78 -9.35 -22.34
N GLN A 13 15.26 -10.26 -21.49
CA GLN A 13 14.40 -11.15 -20.69
C GLN A 13 13.52 -10.36 -19.72
N GLU A 14 14.07 -9.34 -19.07
CA GLU A 14 13.32 -8.45 -18.18
C GLU A 14 12.25 -7.68 -18.94
N LEU A 15 12.56 -7.13 -20.13
CA LEU A 15 11.59 -6.42 -20.96
C LEU A 15 10.40 -7.33 -21.35
N GLU A 16 10.67 -8.57 -21.73
CA GLU A 16 9.63 -9.54 -22.04
C GLU A 16 8.76 -9.84 -20.81
N ARG A 17 9.38 -10.12 -19.65
CA ARG A 17 8.64 -10.36 -18.41
C ARG A 17 7.84 -9.15 -17.96
N ARG A 18 8.38 -7.93 -18.10
CA ARG A 18 7.67 -6.67 -17.81
C ARG A 18 6.39 -6.60 -18.63
N LYS A 19 6.47 -6.81 -19.95
CA LYS A 19 5.30 -6.78 -20.85
C LYS A 19 4.24 -7.80 -20.43
N ARG A 20 4.65 -9.03 -20.09
CA ARG A 20 3.73 -10.10 -19.65
C ARG A 20 3.08 -9.80 -18.30
N LEU A 21 3.81 -9.19 -17.37
CA LEU A 21 3.34 -8.93 -16.00
C LEU A 21 2.66 -7.56 -15.83
N ALA A 22 2.80 -6.64 -16.78
CA ALA A 22 2.23 -5.31 -16.67
C ALA A 22 0.70 -5.31 -16.55
N VAL A 23 0.01 -6.11 -17.38
CA VAL A 23 -1.45 -6.25 -17.34
C VAL A 23 -1.90 -6.98 -16.06
N PRO A 24 -1.34 -8.14 -15.69
CA PRO A 24 -1.66 -8.79 -14.41
C PRO A 24 -1.40 -7.90 -13.19
N ALA A 25 -0.33 -7.10 -13.18
CA ALA A 25 -0.07 -6.15 -12.10
C ALA A 25 -1.18 -5.10 -12.01
N PHE A 26 -1.50 -4.44 -13.12
CA PHE A 26 -2.55 -3.43 -13.16
C PHE A 26 -3.92 -4.02 -12.76
N ALA A 27 -4.31 -5.13 -13.39
CA ALA A 27 -5.55 -5.82 -13.10
C ALA A 27 -5.59 -6.31 -11.65
N GLY A 28 -4.49 -6.86 -11.13
CA GLY A 28 -4.36 -7.28 -9.73
C GLY A 28 -4.60 -6.13 -8.76
N GLY A 29 -4.07 -4.93 -9.04
CA GLY A 29 -4.33 -3.75 -8.22
C GLY A 29 -5.80 -3.34 -8.21
N VAL A 30 -6.46 -3.37 -9.38
CA VAL A 30 -7.91 -3.10 -9.49
C VAL A 30 -8.73 -4.18 -8.77
N LEU A 31 -8.40 -5.45 -8.95
CA LEU A 31 -9.07 -6.56 -8.28
C LEU A 31 -8.92 -6.50 -6.75
N TYR A 32 -7.76 -6.05 -6.26
CA TYR A 32 -7.55 -5.86 -4.82
C TYR A 32 -8.46 -4.77 -4.25
N LEU A 33 -8.64 -3.67 -4.99
CA LEU A 33 -9.57 -2.61 -4.59
C LEU A 33 -11.03 -3.10 -4.66
N LEU A 34 -11.40 -3.83 -5.71
CA LEU A 34 -12.75 -4.39 -5.85
C LEU A 34 -13.05 -5.37 -4.71
N SER A 35 -12.11 -6.24 -4.35
CA SER A 35 -12.18 -7.09 -3.16
C SER A 35 -12.55 -6.28 -1.91
N ALA A 36 -11.80 -5.20 -1.65
CA ALA A 36 -12.02 -4.33 -0.49
C ALA A 36 -13.43 -3.75 -0.48
N VAL A 37 -13.88 -3.26 -1.64
CA VAL A 37 -15.21 -2.67 -1.81
C VAL A 37 -16.30 -3.72 -1.62
N THR A 38 -16.15 -4.91 -2.17
CA THR A 38 -17.11 -6.01 -1.99
C THR A 38 -17.23 -6.42 -0.53
N ILE A 39 -16.12 -6.63 0.16
CA ILE A 39 -16.12 -7.00 1.59
C ILE A 39 -16.73 -5.88 2.42
N ALA A 40 -16.33 -4.63 2.19
CA ALA A 40 -16.87 -3.48 2.92
C ALA A 40 -18.38 -3.29 2.65
N ALA A 41 -18.85 -3.51 1.42
CA ALA A 41 -20.26 -3.42 1.07
C ALA A 41 -21.10 -4.49 1.79
N VAL A 42 -20.59 -5.72 1.89
CA VAL A 42 -21.23 -6.79 2.66
C VAL A 42 -21.26 -6.44 4.15
N LEU A 43 -20.14 -5.97 4.71
CA LEU A 43 -20.06 -5.69 6.15
C LEU A 43 -20.78 -4.41 6.59
N LYS A 44 -21.08 -3.49 5.66
CA LYS A 44 -21.80 -2.24 5.96
C LYS A 44 -23.20 -2.49 6.54
N SER A 45 -23.86 -3.58 6.16
CA SER A 45 -25.17 -3.98 6.66
C SER A 45 -25.10 -4.97 7.83
N ALA A 46 -23.91 -5.29 8.33
CA ALA A 46 -23.76 -6.20 9.44
C ALA A 46 -24.38 -5.61 10.72
N PRO A 47 -25.22 -6.36 11.44
CA PRO A 47 -25.78 -5.90 12.70
C PRO A 47 -24.64 -5.74 13.72
N THR A 48 -24.47 -4.54 14.25
CA THR A 48 -23.49 -4.26 15.30
C THR A 48 -24.18 -4.27 16.66
N VAL A 49 -23.61 -5.04 17.59
CA VAL A 49 -24.06 -5.01 18.98
C VAL A 49 -23.38 -3.81 19.65
N GLY A 50 -24.16 -2.79 20.01
CA GLY A 50 -23.62 -1.64 20.75
C GLY A 50 -23.11 -2.05 22.14
N LEU A 51 -22.22 -1.24 22.73
CA LEU A 51 -21.66 -1.52 24.07
C LEU A 51 -22.75 -1.77 25.12
N LEU A 52 -23.84 -1.01 25.07
CA LEU A 52 -24.97 -1.18 25.99
C LEU A 52 -25.76 -2.47 25.75
N GLN A 53 -25.97 -2.86 24.49
CA GLN A 53 -26.67 -4.11 24.13
C GLN A 53 -25.84 -5.35 24.47
N GLY A 54 -24.51 -5.25 24.40
CA GLY A 54 -23.60 -6.32 24.84
C GLY A 54 -23.58 -6.50 26.36
N LEU A 55 -23.77 -5.41 27.12
CA LEU A 55 -23.78 -5.40 28.58
C LEU A 55 -25.17 -5.67 29.18
N GLU A 56 -26.24 -5.50 28.41
CA GLU A 56 -27.62 -5.66 28.86
C GLU A 56 -27.88 -6.99 29.60
N PRO A 57 -27.41 -8.17 29.14
CA PRO A 57 -27.56 -9.41 29.90
C PRO A 57 -26.84 -9.38 31.25
N ALA A 58 -25.62 -8.84 31.29
CA ALA A 58 -24.84 -8.72 32.52
C ALA A 58 -25.49 -7.73 33.52
N LEU A 59 -26.06 -6.63 33.03
CA LEU A 59 -26.82 -5.66 33.83
C LEU A 59 -28.12 -6.26 34.41
N ARG A 60 -28.69 -7.27 33.74
CA ARG A 60 -29.84 -8.04 34.23
C ARG A 60 -29.45 -9.20 35.16
N GLY A 61 -28.17 -9.37 35.46
CA GLY A 61 -27.65 -10.47 36.29
C GLY A 61 -27.55 -11.82 35.58
N GLU A 62 -27.74 -11.86 34.26
CA GLU A 62 -27.60 -13.07 33.46
C GLU A 62 -26.16 -13.24 32.99
N ALA A 63 -25.38 -14.04 33.73
CA ALA A 63 -23.99 -14.33 33.36
C ALA A 63 -23.85 -15.11 32.04
N ASN A 64 -24.86 -15.92 31.68
CA ASN A 64 -24.90 -16.73 30.46
C ASN A 64 -26.30 -16.70 29.83
N PRO A 65 -26.64 -15.69 29.02
CA PRO A 65 -27.91 -15.65 28.32
C PRO A 65 -28.06 -16.86 27.39
N ARG A 66 -29.28 -17.42 27.30
CA ARG A 66 -29.59 -18.55 26.41
C ARG A 66 -29.37 -18.21 24.93
N VAL A 67 -29.54 -16.94 24.56
CA VAL A 67 -29.29 -16.43 23.21
C VAL A 67 -28.34 -15.25 23.33
N SER A 68 -27.19 -15.36 22.68
CA SER A 68 -26.20 -14.30 22.63
C SER A 68 -26.75 -13.10 21.84
N PRO A 69 -26.55 -11.85 22.30
CA PRO A 69 -26.82 -10.65 21.50
C PRO A 69 -26.10 -10.63 20.14
N ARG A 70 -24.97 -11.35 20.04
CA ARG A 70 -24.17 -11.47 18.81
C ARG A 70 -24.64 -12.58 17.87
N ALA A 71 -25.66 -13.37 18.23
CA ALA A 71 -26.16 -14.43 17.36
C ALA A 71 -26.67 -13.90 16.00
N SER A 72 -27.20 -12.66 15.98
CA SER A 72 -27.61 -11.97 14.75
C SER A 72 -26.44 -11.67 13.81
N GLU A 73 -25.27 -11.33 14.35
CA GLU A 73 -24.02 -11.11 13.60
C GLU A 73 -23.59 -12.41 12.90
N VAL A 74 -23.57 -13.53 13.62
CA VAL A 74 -23.18 -14.84 13.06
C VAL A 74 -24.15 -15.28 11.95
N LYS A 75 -25.46 -15.11 12.16
CA LYS A 75 -26.48 -15.42 11.15
C LYS A 75 -26.34 -14.53 9.92
N PHE A 76 -26.01 -13.26 10.10
CA PHE A 76 -25.74 -12.33 9.01
C PHE A 76 -24.53 -12.77 8.17
N ILE A 77 -23.42 -13.12 8.82
CA ILE A 77 -22.20 -13.61 8.15
C ILE A 77 -22.50 -14.88 7.36
N SER A 78 -23.26 -15.83 7.93
CA SER A 78 -23.66 -17.05 7.22
C SER A 78 -24.46 -16.75 5.95
N HIS A 79 -25.44 -15.84 6.01
CA HIS A 79 -26.25 -15.46 4.84
C HIS A 79 -25.44 -14.76 3.76
N HIS A 80 -24.42 -14.00 4.13
CA HIS A 80 -23.59 -13.23 3.19
C HIS A 80 -22.23 -13.87 2.91
N ALA A 81 -22.04 -15.14 3.31
CA ALA A 81 -20.79 -15.87 3.16
C ALA A 81 -20.29 -15.87 1.70
N PHE A 82 -21.20 -15.98 0.73
CA PHE A 82 -20.85 -15.94 -0.69
C PHE A 82 -20.15 -14.62 -1.08
N GLY A 83 -20.67 -13.47 -0.62
CA GLY A 83 -20.07 -12.18 -0.91
C GLY A 83 -18.68 -12.02 -0.28
N LEU A 84 -18.49 -12.54 0.93
CA LEU A 84 -17.20 -12.54 1.63
C LEU A 84 -16.17 -13.46 0.95
N ILE A 85 -16.58 -14.65 0.53
CA ILE A 85 -15.73 -15.60 -0.22
C ILE A 85 -15.37 -15.02 -1.60
N ALA A 86 -16.33 -14.42 -2.31
CA ALA A 86 -16.08 -13.79 -3.60
C ALA A 86 -15.04 -12.66 -3.46
N GLY A 87 -15.23 -11.75 -2.49
CA GLY A 87 -14.26 -10.69 -2.22
C GLY A 87 -12.86 -11.24 -1.89
N SER A 88 -12.80 -12.25 -1.02
CA SER A 88 -11.54 -12.89 -0.63
C SER A 88 -10.84 -13.63 -1.77
N THR A 89 -11.60 -14.20 -2.70
CA THR A 89 -11.08 -14.83 -3.92
C THR A 89 -10.42 -13.79 -4.82
N LEU A 90 -11.05 -12.62 -5.00
CA LEU A 90 -10.46 -11.50 -5.72
C LEU A 90 -9.16 -11.02 -5.04
N ALA A 91 -9.16 -10.97 -3.69
CA ALA A 91 -7.98 -10.63 -2.91
C ALA A 91 -6.82 -11.62 -3.15
N ALA A 92 -7.11 -12.92 -3.12
CA ALA A 92 -6.12 -13.98 -3.33
C ALA A 92 -5.48 -13.91 -4.73
N ILE A 93 -6.29 -13.66 -5.77
CA ILE A 93 -5.79 -13.47 -7.14
C ILE A 93 -4.87 -12.25 -7.22
N ALA A 94 -5.27 -11.14 -6.59
CA ALA A 94 -4.46 -9.92 -6.54
C ALA A 94 -3.14 -10.12 -5.77
N ILE A 95 -3.15 -10.87 -4.67
CA ILE A 95 -1.93 -11.26 -3.93
C ILE A 95 -1.01 -12.11 -4.81
N GLY A 96 -1.57 -13.01 -5.63
CA GLY A 96 -0.81 -13.76 -6.64
C GLY A 96 -0.12 -12.83 -7.64
N ALA A 97 -0.85 -11.86 -8.20
CA ALA A 97 -0.27 -10.85 -9.10
C ALA A 97 0.84 -10.02 -8.41
N LEU A 98 0.59 -9.56 -7.18
CA LEU A 98 1.58 -8.86 -6.35
C LEU A 98 2.87 -9.69 -6.20
N THR A 99 2.71 -10.99 -5.89
CA THR A 99 3.81 -11.93 -5.71
C THR A 99 4.66 -12.05 -6.97
N LEU A 100 4.03 -12.25 -8.14
CA LEU A 100 4.75 -12.34 -9.41
C LEU A 100 5.55 -11.08 -9.72
N VAL A 101 4.97 -9.92 -9.46
CA VAL A 101 5.63 -8.63 -9.69
C VAL A 101 6.80 -8.43 -8.73
N LEU A 102 6.64 -8.80 -7.46
CA LEU A 102 7.72 -8.73 -6.48
C LEU A 102 8.85 -9.70 -6.82
N LEU A 103 8.56 -10.88 -7.38
CA LEU A 103 9.58 -11.81 -7.87
C LEU A 103 10.35 -11.24 -9.05
N LEU A 104 9.67 -10.60 -10.01
CA LEU A 104 10.34 -9.87 -11.10
C LEU A 104 11.29 -8.81 -10.54
N LEU A 105 10.81 -8.00 -9.59
CA LEU A 105 11.65 -6.97 -8.96
C LEU A 105 12.81 -7.58 -8.17
N ALA A 106 12.60 -8.69 -7.45
CA ALA A 106 13.65 -9.37 -6.69
C ALA A 106 14.76 -9.90 -7.60
N ASP A 107 14.39 -10.58 -8.70
CA ASP A 107 15.32 -11.13 -9.68
C ASP A 107 16.13 -10.00 -10.35
N ALA A 108 15.45 -8.96 -10.84
CA ALA A 108 16.08 -7.80 -11.47
C ALA A 108 17.01 -7.04 -10.51
N THR A 109 16.62 -6.94 -9.24
CA THR A 109 17.42 -6.28 -8.20
C THR A 109 18.66 -7.10 -7.86
N ARG A 110 18.53 -8.42 -7.76
CA ARG A 110 19.63 -9.33 -7.41
C ARG A 110 20.71 -9.33 -8.48
N PHE A 111 20.34 -9.28 -9.76
CA PHE A 111 21.29 -9.15 -10.87
C PHE A 111 22.16 -7.89 -10.73
N ARG A 112 21.52 -6.77 -10.37
CA ARG A 112 22.19 -5.46 -10.22
C ARG A 112 22.92 -5.30 -8.88
N ARG A 113 22.50 -6.02 -7.83
CA ARG A 113 23.06 -5.95 -6.48
C ARG A 113 23.23 -7.37 -5.91
N PRO A 114 24.37 -8.03 -6.15
CA PRO A 114 24.63 -9.39 -5.65
C PRO A 114 24.59 -9.51 -4.12
N GLY A 115 24.85 -8.42 -3.39
CA GLY A 115 24.74 -8.36 -1.92
C GLY A 115 23.32 -8.27 -1.37
N MET A 116 22.28 -8.41 -2.20
CA MET A 116 20.90 -8.54 -1.72
C MET A 116 20.75 -9.85 -0.95
N TRP A 117 20.06 -9.80 0.21
CA TRP A 117 19.85 -11.00 1.03
C TRP A 117 19.11 -12.10 0.24
N PRO A 118 19.66 -13.32 0.13
CA PRO A 118 19.08 -14.39 -0.70
C PRO A 118 17.71 -14.86 -0.21
N GLY A 119 17.36 -14.63 1.06
CA GLY A 119 16.07 -14.97 1.64
C GLY A 119 14.88 -14.14 1.13
N ALA A 120 15.12 -13.01 0.46
CA ALA A 120 14.04 -12.13 0.00
C ALA A 120 13.11 -12.80 -1.04
N ARG A 121 13.69 -13.51 -2.00
CA ARG A 121 12.94 -14.20 -3.07
C ARG A 121 12.06 -15.34 -2.53
N PRO A 122 12.55 -16.29 -1.72
CA PRO A 122 11.70 -17.33 -1.15
C PRO A 122 10.65 -16.77 -0.18
N LEU A 123 10.95 -15.70 0.56
CA LEU A 123 9.94 -15.04 1.39
C LEU A 123 8.77 -14.50 0.57
N VAL A 124 9.04 -13.83 -0.55
CA VAL A 124 7.99 -13.36 -1.46
C VAL A 124 7.23 -14.54 -2.06
N LEU A 125 7.93 -15.56 -2.58
CA LEU A 125 7.29 -16.69 -3.25
C LEU A 125 6.38 -17.49 -2.30
N TYR A 126 6.97 -18.02 -1.21
CA TYR A 126 6.24 -18.88 -0.29
C TYR A 126 5.28 -18.07 0.58
N GLY A 127 5.68 -16.88 1.04
CA GLY A 127 4.80 -15.99 1.80
C GLY A 127 3.59 -15.56 0.96
N GLY A 128 3.80 -15.18 -0.30
CA GLY A 128 2.73 -14.78 -1.22
C GLY A 128 1.73 -15.90 -1.50
N ILE A 129 2.22 -17.09 -1.87
CA ILE A 129 1.37 -18.26 -2.15
C ILE A 129 0.64 -18.70 -0.88
N ALA A 130 1.36 -18.85 0.24
CA ALA A 130 0.75 -19.26 1.50
C ALA A 130 -0.30 -18.25 1.97
N PHE A 131 -0.03 -16.94 1.84
CA PHE A 131 -0.97 -15.92 2.28
C PHE A 131 -2.24 -15.92 1.43
N ALA A 132 -2.12 -16.06 0.11
CA ALA A 132 -3.27 -16.17 -0.78
C ALA A 132 -4.15 -17.40 -0.46
N VAL A 133 -3.54 -18.57 -0.27
CA VAL A 133 -4.27 -19.82 0.01
C VAL A 133 -4.89 -19.80 1.40
N VAL A 134 -4.13 -19.42 2.42
CA VAL A 134 -4.61 -19.47 3.81
C VAL A 134 -5.66 -18.39 4.07
N SER A 135 -5.55 -17.20 3.47
CA SER A 135 -6.59 -16.16 3.61
C SER A 135 -7.92 -16.59 2.99
N LEU A 136 -7.91 -17.27 1.84
CA LEU A 136 -9.10 -17.86 1.26
C LEU A 136 -9.65 -19.00 2.13
N GLY A 137 -8.77 -19.87 2.62
CA GLY A 137 -9.13 -20.97 3.53
C GLY A 137 -9.78 -20.47 4.82
N HIS A 138 -9.29 -19.37 5.40
CA HIS A 138 -9.87 -18.72 6.58
C HIS A 138 -11.33 -18.33 6.36
N GLN A 139 -11.63 -17.81 5.18
CA GLN A 139 -12.96 -17.32 4.83
C GLN A 139 -13.93 -18.48 4.57
N VAL A 140 -13.46 -19.56 3.97
CA VAL A 140 -14.25 -20.79 3.80
C VAL A 140 -14.52 -21.45 5.16
N VAL A 141 -13.52 -21.58 6.03
CA VAL A 141 -13.70 -22.14 7.38
C VAL A 141 -14.68 -21.28 8.18
N GLY A 142 -14.52 -19.96 8.17
CA GLY A 142 -15.45 -19.04 8.82
C GLY A 142 -16.88 -19.18 8.29
N ALA A 143 -17.06 -19.29 6.96
CA ALA A 143 -18.37 -19.50 6.35
C ALA A 143 -19.02 -20.83 6.81
N VAL A 144 -18.24 -21.91 6.89
CA VAL A 144 -18.74 -23.22 7.35
C VAL A 144 -19.13 -23.19 8.82
N GLU A 145 -18.29 -22.62 9.69
CA GLU A 145 -18.56 -22.55 11.13
C GLU A 145 -19.75 -21.63 11.45
N THR A 146 -19.85 -20.48 10.79
CA THR A 146 -21.01 -19.58 10.95
C THR A 146 -22.30 -20.18 10.38
N HIS A 147 -22.22 -20.98 9.31
CA HIS A 147 -23.37 -21.71 8.78
C HIS A 147 -23.85 -22.80 9.74
N LYS A 148 -22.95 -23.62 10.29
CA LYS A 148 -23.27 -24.62 11.31
C LYS A 148 -23.96 -23.99 12.52
N PHE A 149 -23.49 -22.82 12.96
CA PHE A 149 -24.15 -22.06 14.03
C PHE A 149 -25.54 -21.58 13.62
N ALA A 150 -25.68 -21.04 12.39
CA ALA A 150 -26.94 -20.46 11.93
C ALA A 150 -28.08 -21.49 11.82
N VAL A 151 -27.78 -22.73 11.43
CA VAL A 151 -28.74 -23.84 11.34
C VAL A 151 -28.82 -24.68 12.62
N GLY A 152 -27.95 -24.40 13.60
CA GLY A 152 -27.89 -25.12 14.86
C GLY A 152 -29.00 -24.73 15.84
N HIS A 153 -28.98 -25.37 17.01
CA HIS A 153 -29.95 -25.14 18.08
C HIS A 153 -29.32 -24.44 19.31
N ASP A 154 -27.99 -24.31 19.36
CA ASP A 154 -27.27 -23.62 20.42
C ASP A 154 -26.87 -22.21 19.95
N PHE A 155 -27.47 -21.19 20.58
CA PHE A 155 -27.19 -19.78 20.31
C PHE A 155 -26.51 -19.10 21.51
N SER A 156 -25.92 -19.87 22.41
CA SER A 156 -25.19 -19.35 23.58
C SER A 156 -23.96 -18.53 23.18
N ASN A 157 -23.43 -17.78 24.14
CA ASN A 157 -22.17 -17.03 23.95
C ASN A 157 -20.99 -17.94 23.59
N HIS A 158 -20.96 -19.16 24.15
CA HIS A 158 -19.91 -20.13 23.83
C HIS A 158 -19.98 -20.57 22.36
N ALA A 159 -21.18 -20.88 21.86
CA ALA A 159 -21.39 -21.26 20.47
C ALA A 159 -21.04 -20.11 19.49
N VAL A 160 -21.38 -18.86 19.83
CA VAL A 160 -20.96 -17.69 19.04
C VAL A 160 -19.44 -17.54 19.01
N ASP A 161 -18.80 -17.61 20.18
CA ASP A 161 -17.35 -17.47 20.29
C ASP A 161 -16.63 -18.55 19.48
N GLN A 162 -17.13 -19.78 19.53
CA GLN A 162 -16.58 -20.90 18.77
C GLN A 162 -16.75 -20.71 17.26
N ALA A 163 -17.92 -20.24 16.81
CA ALA A 163 -18.20 -19.97 15.40
C ALA A 163 -17.37 -18.80 14.85
N LEU A 164 -17.10 -17.77 15.65
CA LEU A 164 -16.41 -16.56 15.20
C LEU A 164 -14.89 -16.58 15.40
N THR A 165 -14.39 -17.12 16.51
CA THR A 165 -12.99 -16.86 16.94
C THR A 165 -12.27 -18.05 17.57
N LYS A 166 -12.97 -18.89 18.34
CA LYS A 166 -12.35 -19.94 19.18
C LYS A 166 -12.37 -21.33 18.57
N GLY A 167 -13.00 -21.53 17.41
CA GLY A 167 -12.93 -22.80 16.70
C GLY A 167 -11.47 -23.21 16.45
N THR A 168 -11.08 -24.41 16.83
CA THR A 168 -9.68 -24.88 16.74
C THR A 168 -9.11 -24.71 15.33
N LEU A 169 -9.90 -25.04 14.30
CA LEU A 169 -9.51 -24.82 12.91
C LEU A 169 -9.31 -23.34 12.58
N ASN A 170 -10.18 -22.46 13.09
CA ASN A 170 -10.06 -21.03 12.90
C ASN A 170 -8.75 -20.50 13.50
N VAL A 171 -8.45 -20.88 14.74
CA VAL A 171 -7.21 -20.49 15.43
C VAL A 171 -5.96 -20.94 14.66
N ILE A 172 -5.91 -22.19 14.20
CA ILE A 172 -4.78 -22.71 13.41
C ILE A 172 -4.62 -21.90 12.12
N VAL A 173 -5.72 -21.65 11.40
CA VAL A 173 -5.70 -20.91 10.13
C VAL A 173 -5.28 -19.46 10.34
N VAL A 174 -5.70 -18.81 11.43
CA VAL A 174 -5.27 -17.45 11.78
C VAL A 174 -3.77 -17.37 12.02
N TYR A 175 -3.18 -18.31 12.76
CA TYR A 175 -1.73 -18.33 12.98
C TYR A 175 -0.95 -18.58 11.68
N LEU A 176 -1.42 -19.51 10.85
CA LEU A 176 -0.83 -19.75 9.53
C LEU A 176 -0.92 -18.50 8.64
N ALA A 177 -2.06 -17.80 8.65
CA ALA A 177 -2.26 -16.58 7.90
C ALA A 177 -1.29 -15.49 8.36
N LEU A 178 -1.07 -15.36 9.68
CA LEU A 178 -0.17 -14.39 10.26
C LEU A 178 1.29 -14.67 9.86
N ILE A 179 1.75 -15.91 9.93
CA ILE A 179 3.11 -16.29 9.51
C ILE A 179 3.31 -16.00 8.02
N ALA A 180 2.32 -16.37 7.19
CA ALA A 180 2.36 -16.12 5.75
C ALA A 180 2.36 -14.62 5.43
N ALA A 181 1.54 -13.83 6.14
CA ALA A 181 1.48 -12.38 6.00
C ALA A 181 2.82 -11.72 6.37
N VAL A 182 3.45 -12.14 7.48
CA VAL A 182 4.79 -11.66 7.89
C VAL A 182 5.84 -11.98 6.84
N ALA A 183 5.82 -13.20 6.28
CA ALA A 183 6.75 -13.60 5.25
C ALA A 183 6.62 -12.74 3.99
N LEU A 184 5.38 -12.55 3.50
CA LEU A 184 5.09 -11.69 2.35
C LEU A 184 5.44 -10.22 2.64
N ALA A 185 5.09 -9.71 3.82
CA ALA A 185 5.40 -8.34 4.25
C ALA A 185 6.90 -8.08 4.28
N GLY A 186 7.67 -8.95 4.94
CA GLY A 186 9.13 -8.86 5.00
C GLY A 186 9.76 -8.92 3.60
N GLY A 187 9.32 -9.87 2.77
CA GLY A 187 9.75 -9.98 1.37
C GLY A 187 9.49 -8.70 0.58
N THR A 188 8.27 -8.16 0.68
CA THR A 188 7.83 -6.91 0.02
C THR A 188 8.70 -5.72 0.45
N ILE A 189 8.95 -5.57 1.74
CA ILE A 189 9.78 -4.48 2.30
C ILE A 189 11.22 -4.59 1.78
N ILE A 190 11.81 -5.77 1.86
CA ILE A 190 13.20 -6.00 1.43
C ILE A 190 13.32 -5.75 -0.07
N VAL A 191 12.42 -6.29 -0.90
CA VAL A 191 12.43 -6.07 -2.35
C VAL A 191 12.25 -4.60 -2.69
N SER A 192 11.24 -3.93 -2.10
CA SER A 192 10.98 -2.50 -2.36
C SER A 192 12.16 -1.62 -1.98
N MET A 193 12.78 -1.89 -0.82
CA MET A 193 13.95 -1.14 -0.36
C MET A 193 15.17 -1.33 -1.28
N ASN A 194 15.41 -2.53 -1.79
CA ASN A 194 16.54 -2.78 -2.68
C ASN A 194 16.27 -2.28 -4.10
N ALA A 195 15.05 -2.46 -4.61
CA ALA A 195 14.63 -2.00 -5.95
C ALA A 195 14.76 -0.48 -6.11
N GLN A 196 14.42 0.30 -5.08
CA GLN A 196 14.62 1.76 -5.12
C GLN A 196 16.10 2.15 -5.10
N ARG A 197 16.96 1.37 -4.43
CA ARG A 197 18.40 1.64 -4.35
C ARG A 197 19.10 1.39 -5.68
N VAL A 198 18.69 0.35 -6.42
CA VAL A 198 19.23 0.08 -7.76
C VAL A 198 18.57 0.92 -8.85
N GLY A 199 17.48 1.64 -8.53
CA GLY A 199 16.78 2.54 -9.45
C GLY A 199 15.81 1.84 -10.39
N LEU A 200 15.27 0.68 -10.02
CA LEU A 200 14.20 -0.01 -10.76
C LEU A 200 12.82 0.61 -10.53
N ILE A 201 12.65 1.27 -9.39
CA ILE A 201 11.43 2.01 -9.04
C ILE A 201 11.81 3.40 -8.50
N PRO A 202 10.98 4.44 -8.71
CA PRO A 202 11.18 5.74 -8.08
C PRO A 202 11.15 5.64 -6.55
N ARG A 203 11.93 6.48 -5.85
CA ARG A 203 12.06 6.43 -4.38
C ARG A 203 10.74 6.48 -3.64
N TRP A 204 9.83 7.36 -4.05
CA TRP A 204 8.51 7.49 -3.43
C TRP A 204 7.67 6.21 -3.60
N MET A 205 7.79 5.52 -4.73
CA MET A 205 7.11 4.25 -4.99
C MET A 205 7.75 3.11 -4.18
N GLY A 206 9.08 3.17 -3.95
CA GLY A 206 9.75 2.27 -3.01
C GLY A 206 9.26 2.45 -1.57
N ILE A 207 9.07 3.69 -1.11
CA ILE A 207 8.49 3.99 0.20
C ILE A 207 7.06 3.45 0.31
N LEU A 208 6.22 3.66 -0.72
CA LEU A 208 4.88 3.08 -0.76
C LEU A 208 4.88 1.55 -0.75
N GLY A 209 5.87 0.90 -1.38
CA GLY A 209 6.03 -0.55 -1.32
C GLY A 209 6.38 -1.06 0.08
N ILE A 210 7.20 -0.30 0.82
CA ILE A 210 7.47 -0.58 2.24
C ILE A 210 6.19 -0.47 3.07
N PHE A 211 5.41 0.62 2.89
CA PHE A 211 4.11 0.76 3.55
C PHE A 211 3.13 -0.35 3.17
N THR A 212 3.12 -0.78 1.91
CA THR A 212 2.33 -1.91 1.44
C THR A 212 2.67 -3.18 2.22
N GLY A 213 3.97 -3.50 2.39
CA GLY A 213 4.39 -4.62 3.21
C GLY A 213 3.94 -4.50 4.66
N VAL A 214 4.09 -3.32 5.28
CA VAL A 214 3.63 -3.09 6.66
C VAL A 214 2.12 -3.26 6.79
N LEU A 215 1.33 -2.72 5.86
CA LEU A 215 -0.14 -2.75 5.91
C LEU A 215 -0.75 -4.12 5.59
N ILE A 216 -0.02 -5.00 4.88
CA ILE A 216 -0.42 -6.40 4.72
C ILE A 216 -0.38 -7.13 6.06
N PHE A 217 0.59 -6.81 6.91
CA PHE A 217 0.78 -7.44 8.22
C PHE A 217 -0.02 -6.76 9.34
N LEU A 218 -0.03 -5.43 9.38
CA LEU A 218 -0.58 -4.65 10.49
C LEU A 218 -1.82 -3.86 10.05
N PRO A 219 -3.03 -4.41 10.24
CA PRO A 219 -4.28 -3.69 9.97
C PRO A 219 -4.49 -2.62 11.03
N ILE A 220 -3.99 -1.40 10.78
CA ILE A 220 -4.15 -0.27 11.68
C ILE A 220 -5.61 0.23 11.59
N GLY A 221 -6.36 0.13 12.71
CA GLY A 221 -7.67 0.76 12.85
C GLY A 221 -8.87 -0.07 12.39
N GLY A 222 -8.75 -1.40 12.27
CA GLY A 222 -9.86 -2.31 11.93
C GLY A 222 -10.35 -2.21 10.47
N ALA A 223 -10.09 -1.09 9.79
CA ALA A 223 -10.28 -0.94 8.36
C ALA A 223 -9.07 -1.54 7.64
N GLN A 224 -9.32 -2.54 6.79
CA GLN A 224 -8.32 -3.10 5.91
C GLN A 224 -7.92 -2.01 4.90
N LEU A 225 -6.75 -1.37 5.12
CA LEU A 225 -6.17 -0.35 4.24
C LEU A 225 -5.65 -0.96 2.92
N GLN A 226 -6.46 -1.82 2.28
CA GLN A 226 -6.19 -2.47 1.00
C GLN A 226 -6.01 -1.47 -0.14
N VAL A 227 -6.49 -0.23 0.05
CA VAL A 227 -6.31 0.88 -0.89
C VAL A 227 -4.84 1.15 -1.19
N VAL A 228 -3.95 1.11 -0.19
CA VAL A 228 -2.53 1.43 -0.40
C VAL A 228 -1.81 0.36 -1.22
N PRO A 229 -1.88 -0.95 -0.88
CA PRO A 229 -1.34 -2.00 -1.73
C PRO A 229 -1.96 -2.03 -3.14
N ALA A 230 -3.28 -1.83 -3.26
CA ALA A 230 -3.99 -1.80 -4.53
C ALA A 230 -3.45 -0.68 -5.43
N PHE A 231 -3.39 0.54 -4.88
CA PHE A 231 -2.84 1.71 -5.55
C PHE A 231 -1.40 1.47 -5.97
N TRP A 232 -0.55 0.98 -5.06
CA TRP A 232 0.85 0.69 -5.36
C TRP A 232 1.00 -0.31 -6.52
N LEU A 233 0.20 -1.37 -6.52
CA LEU A 233 0.24 -2.40 -7.57
C LEU A 233 -0.27 -1.88 -8.92
N VAL A 234 -1.31 -1.03 -8.94
CA VAL A 234 -1.76 -0.32 -10.15
C VAL A 234 -0.63 0.55 -10.72
N MET A 235 0.01 1.35 -9.87
CA MET A 235 1.12 2.21 -10.27
C MET A 235 2.29 1.41 -10.84
N LEU A 236 2.60 0.28 -10.22
CA LEU A 236 3.65 -0.61 -10.67
C LEU A 236 3.26 -1.25 -12.02
N GLY A 237 2.00 -1.62 -12.22
CA GLY A 237 1.50 -2.03 -13.54
C GLY A 237 1.69 -0.95 -14.61
N ILE A 238 1.39 0.32 -14.31
CA ILE A 238 1.63 1.46 -15.22
C ILE A 238 3.12 1.63 -15.53
N LEU A 239 4.00 1.47 -14.53
CA LEU A 239 5.44 1.50 -14.72
C LEU A 239 5.92 0.35 -15.62
N LEU A 240 5.39 -0.86 -15.41
CA LEU A 240 5.75 -2.03 -16.20
C LEU A 240 5.25 -1.92 -17.65
N MET A 241 4.15 -1.20 -17.90
CA MET A 241 3.66 -0.86 -19.24
C MET A 241 4.54 0.17 -19.98
N GLY A 242 5.51 0.80 -19.32
CA GLY A 242 6.35 1.86 -19.91
C GLY A 242 5.60 3.19 -20.10
N ARG A 243 4.46 3.38 -19.41
CA ARG A 243 3.62 4.59 -19.50
C ARG A 243 3.84 5.56 -18.34
N TRP A 244 5.02 5.52 -17.72
CA TRP A 244 5.32 6.39 -16.59
C TRP A 244 5.60 7.82 -17.05
N SER A 245 5.01 8.82 -16.37
CA SER A 245 5.00 10.22 -16.83
C SER A 245 6.38 10.87 -16.99
N LYS A 246 7.39 10.37 -16.28
CA LYS A 246 8.77 10.86 -16.33
C LYS A 246 9.72 9.92 -17.08
N GLY A 247 9.17 9.02 -17.88
CA GLY A 247 9.92 7.96 -18.56
C GLY A 247 10.25 6.78 -17.66
N ASP A 248 10.89 5.77 -18.26
CA ASP A 248 11.28 4.55 -17.58
C ASP A 248 12.45 4.76 -16.59
N PRO A 249 12.45 4.05 -15.45
CA PRO A 249 13.61 3.93 -14.56
C PRO A 249 14.92 3.65 -15.33
N PRO A 250 16.01 4.42 -15.11
CA PRO A 250 17.22 4.33 -15.93
C PRO A 250 17.88 2.94 -15.80
N ALA A 251 17.65 2.26 -14.68
CA ALA A 251 18.14 0.91 -14.44
C ALA A 251 17.45 -0.15 -15.33
N TRP A 252 16.24 0.12 -15.84
CA TRP A 252 15.58 -0.77 -16.80
C TRP A 252 16.22 -0.67 -18.18
N ALA A 253 16.61 0.53 -18.62
CA ALA A 253 17.25 0.70 -19.92
C ALA A 253 18.73 0.32 -19.91
N ALA A 254 19.44 0.64 -18.82
CA ALA A 254 20.88 0.39 -18.71
C ALA A 254 21.23 -1.06 -18.32
N GLY A 255 20.31 -1.80 -17.71
CA GLY A 255 20.60 -3.13 -17.14
C GLY A 255 21.51 -3.11 -15.90
N GLU A 256 22.04 -1.95 -15.53
CA GLU A 256 22.93 -1.72 -14.38
C GLU A 256 22.22 -0.97 -13.25
N ALA A 257 22.79 -1.03 -12.05
CA ALA A 257 22.32 -0.23 -10.92
C ALA A 257 22.53 1.26 -11.18
N ARG A 258 21.45 2.00 -11.44
CA ARG A 258 21.46 3.46 -11.61
C ARG A 258 20.38 4.08 -10.73
N PRO A 259 20.71 4.45 -9.47
CA PRO A 259 19.75 5.00 -8.54
C PRO A 259 19.05 6.25 -9.11
N TRP A 260 17.75 6.40 -8.84
CA TRP A 260 17.01 7.58 -9.32
C TRP A 260 17.56 8.87 -8.68
N PRO A 261 17.79 9.95 -9.45
CA PRO A 261 18.29 11.22 -8.92
C PRO A 261 17.40 11.77 -7.80
N SER A 262 18.01 12.28 -6.74
CA SER A 262 17.27 12.97 -5.68
C SER A 262 16.75 14.32 -6.17
N GLN A 263 15.67 14.83 -5.57
CA GLN A 263 15.18 16.19 -5.85
C GLN A 263 16.20 17.28 -5.48
N ALA A 264 17.17 16.98 -4.62
CA ALA A 264 18.28 17.88 -4.33
C ALA A 264 19.31 17.88 -5.49
N GLN A 265 19.64 16.71 -6.02
CA GLN A 265 20.52 16.56 -7.19
C GLN A 265 19.91 17.21 -8.43
N LEU A 266 18.62 16.98 -8.71
CA LEU A 266 17.92 17.62 -9.83
C LEU A 266 17.82 19.14 -9.69
N ARG A 267 17.75 19.67 -8.45
CA ARG A 267 17.82 21.11 -8.20
C ARG A 267 19.22 21.64 -8.42
N ALA A 268 20.24 20.96 -7.91
CA ALA A 268 21.64 21.31 -8.12
C ALA A 268 22.02 21.31 -9.61
N GLU A 269 21.56 20.32 -10.38
CA GLU A 269 21.77 20.25 -11.84
C GLU A 269 21.07 21.40 -12.59
N ARG A 270 19.87 21.80 -12.15
CA ARG A 270 19.16 22.97 -12.70
C ARG A 270 19.82 24.30 -12.33
N GLU A 271 20.44 24.36 -11.14
CA GLU A 271 21.17 25.53 -10.67
C GLU A 271 22.55 25.64 -11.34
N SER A 272 23.23 24.51 -11.60
CA SER A 272 24.49 24.47 -12.35
C SER A 272 24.30 24.63 -13.86
N GLY A 273 23.13 24.25 -14.39
CA GLY A 273 22.76 24.41 -15.80
C GLY A 273 22.23 25.80 -16.16
N LYS A 274 22.02 26.70 -15.18
CA LYS A 274 21.76 28.12 -15.45
C LYS A 274 23.10 28.79 -15.77
N PRO A 275 23.33 29.30 -17.00
CA PRO A 275 24.51 30.11 -17.26
C PRO A 275 24.50 31.29 -16.29
N ALA A 276 25.65 31.55 -15.67
CA ALA A 276 25.87 32.75 -14.88
C ALA A 276 25.66 33.96 -15.80
N GLY A 277 24.45 34.52 -15.76
CA GLY A 277 24.09 35.75 -16.44
C GLY A 277 24.86 36.91 -15.84
N ASN A 278 26.11 37.06 -16.27
CA ASN A 278 26.88 38.28 -16.16
C ASN A 278 26.29 39.24 -17.20
N GLY A 279 25.61 40.29 -16.75
CA GLY A 279 24.95 41.23 -17.64
C GLY A 279 24.17 42.31 -16.89
N ARG A 280 24.87 43.03 -16.03
CA ARG A 280 24.42 44.27 -15.41
C ARG A 280 24.07 45.29 -16.52
N PRO A 281 22.83 45.80 -16.66
CA PRO A 281 22.61 46.99 -17.46
C PRO A 281 23.21 48.19 -16.70
N PRO A 282 23.97 49.08 -17.36
CA PRO A 282 24.48 50.29 -16.72
C PRO A 282 23.32 51.20 -16.33
N ALA A 283 23.47 51.85 -15.18
CA ALA A 283 22.58 52.90 -14.73
C ALA A 283 22.68 54.12 -15.66
N SER A 284 21.55 54.56 -16.21
CA SER A 284 21.37 55.91 -16.74
C SER A 284 20.37 56.67 -15.85
N LYS A 285 20.80 57.88 -15.45
CA LYS A 285 20.20 58.83 -14.50
C LYS A 285 19.09 59.71 -15.15
N PRO A 286 18.41 60.60 -14.39
CA PRO A 286 17.00 61.01 -14.58
C PRO A 286 16.78 62.42 -15.19
N ALA A 287 15.54 62.70 -15.63
CA ALA A 287 14.90 64.03 -15.79
C ALA A 287 13.37 63.80 -15.87
N ALA A 288 12.53 64.25 -14.92
CA ALA A 288 11.93 65.59 -14.75
C ALA A 288 11.04 65.98 -15.96
N ASP A 289 9.82 66.52 -15.89
CA ASP A 289 8.83 66.91 -14.86
C ASP A 289 7.55 67.36 -15.66
N VAL A 290 6.37 67.42 -15.03
CA VAL A 290 5.18 68.31 -15.25
C VAL A 290 3.85 67.61 -14.84
N THR A 291 3.30 68.14 -13.75
CA THR A 291 2.03 67.95 -12.98
C THR A 291 0.84 68.77 -13.57
N PRO A 292 -0.41 68.87 -13.01
CA PRO A 292 -1.08 68.23 -11.84
C PRO A 292 -2.58 67.79 -12.01
N ALA A 293 -3.14 67.30 -10.89
CA ALA A 293 -4.43 66.61 -10.59
C ALA A 293 -5.71 67.51 -10.53
N PRO A 294 -6.94 67.07 -10.12
CA PRO A 294 -7.34 66.42 -8.81
C PRO A 294 -8.43 65.31 -8.96
N ALA A 295 -8.97 64.56 -7.98
CA ALA A 295 -8.71 64.18 -6.59
C ALA A 295 -9.50 62.87 -6.26
N GLN A 296 -9.03 62.19 -5.22
CA GLN A 296 -9.37 60.90 -4.57
C GLN A 296 -10.72 60.91 -3.78
N PRO A 297 -11.18 59.84 -3.04
CA PRO A 297 -10.41 58.85 -2.22
C PRO A 297 -11.00 57.41 -2.17
N ALA A 298 -10.61 56.46 -1.31
CA ALA A 298 -9.35 55.90 -0.81
C ALA A 298 -9.73 54.68 0.08
N SER A 299 -9.01 53.55 0.02
CA SER A 299 -8.91 52.60 1.14
C SER A 299 -7.64 51.73 1.02
N GLY A 300 -6.60 52.09 1.78
CA GLY A 300 -5.41 51.27 2.04
C GLY A 300 -5.65 50.27 3.20
N GLY A 301 -4.73 49.41 3.62
CA GLY A 301 -3.32 49.25 3.29
C GLY A 301 -2.69 48.15 4.17
N SER A 302 -1.55 47.62 3.71
CA SER A 302 -0.76 46.53 4.30
C SER A 302 0.04 46.92 5.56
N SER A 303 0.57 45.94 6.31
CA SER A 303 1.95 46.03 6.83
C SER A 303 2.48 44.72 7.45
N ARG A 304 3.48 44.13 6.77
CA ARG A 304 4.48 43.20 7.33
C ARG A 304 5.32 43.95 8.39
N ARG A 305 5.45 43.42 9.61
CA ARG A 305 6.47 43.88 10.57
C ARG A 305 7.36 42.75 11.06
N ARG A 306 8.55 42.68 10.44
CA ARG A 306 9.73 41.90 10.82
C ARG A 306 10.41 42.63 12.00
N ARG A 307 10.54 42.02 13.18
CA ARG A 307 11.35 42.57 14.28
C ARG A 307 12.37 41.56 14.80
N ARG A 308 13.60 41.70 14.30
CA ARG A 308 14.85 41.19 14.87
C ARG A 308 15.14 42.01 16.14
N LYS A 309 15.47 41.37 17.27
CA LYS A 309 16.08 42.04 18.44
C LYS A 309 17.37 41.32 18.79
N ARG A 310 18.48 42.07 18.80
CA ARG A 310 19.85 41.63 19.09
C ARG A 310 20.32 42.44 20.31
N LYS A 311 20.91 41.74 21.30
CA LYS A 311 21.81 42.18 22.39
C LYS A 311 21.39 43.32 23.35
N ALA A 312 21.48 43.10 24.66
CA ALA A 312 22.66 43.43 25.48
C ALA A 312 22.40 43.27 27.00
N ARG A 313 23.41 42.73 27.69
CA ARG A 313 23.86 42.98 29.09
C ARG A 313 22.85 42.83 30.24
N GLY A 314 23.08 41.77 31.00
CA GLY A 314 22.86 41.59 32.43
C GLY A 314 23.79 40.47 32.85
#